data_AF-A0A5B7SPC4-F1
#
_entry.id   AF-A0A5B7SPC4-F1
#
_cell.length_a   1.000
_cell.length_b   1.000
_cell.length_c   1.000
_cell.angle_alpha   90.00
_cell.angle_beta   90.00
_cell.angle_gamma   90.00
#
_symmetry.space_group_name_H-M   'P 1'
#
loop_
_entity.id
_entity.type
_entity.pdbx_description
1 polymer ?
#
loop_
_entity_poly.entity_id
_entity_poly.type
_entity_poly.pdbx_seq_one_letter_code
_entity_poly.pdbx_strand_id
1 'polypeptide(L)'
;MGTNSKRNIDELVAETLDAVSDIETVKAPPFFKDKVLNRIRDQNTKVEASKAPFFWFTPRYQLVALICFVVLNTVALLSYTSDSYTDNVENFAEMYGLSETSTDFYLYQN
;
A
#
# COMPACT_ATOMS: atom_id res chain seq x y z
N MET A 1 -57.01 -4.49 -53.92
CA MET A 1 -56.21 -4.19 -52.71
C MET A 1 -56.59 -5.22 -51.65
N GLY A 2 -55.74 -6.19 -51.32
CA GLY A 2 -56.12 -7.20 -50.32
C GLY A 2 -55.16 -8.37 -50.19
N THR A 3 -54.44 -8.36 -49.07
CA THR A 3 -53.96 -9.52 -48.28
C THR A 3 -52.99 -10.51 -48.91
N ASN A 4 -51.68 -10.34 -48.73
CA ASN A 4 -50.73 -11.47 -48.77
C ASN A 4 -49.40 -11.22 -48.00
N SER A 5 -49.41 -10.45 -46.91
CA SER A 5 -48.19 -10.14 -46.14
C SER A 5 -47.91 -11.09 -44.96
N LYS A 6 -48.80 -12.07 -44.67
CA LYS A 6 -48.70 -12.95 -43.49
C LYS A 6 -47.93 -14.26 -43.74
N ARG A 7 -47.69 -14.65 -44.99
CA ARG A 7 -47.05 -15.94 -45.33
C ARG A 7 -45.52 -15.89 -45.33
N ASN A 8 -44.92 -14.73 -45.10
CA ASN A 8 -43.45 -14.53 -45.14
C ASN A 8 -42.79 -14.65 -43.77
N ILE A 9 -43.53 -14.50 -42.67
CA ILE A 9 -42.92 -14.52 -41.33
C ILE A 9 -42.57 -15.96 -40.93
N ASP A 10 -43.43 -16.93 -41.26
CA ASP A 10 -43.18 -18.34 -40.97
C ASP A 10 -41.99 -18.88 -41.79
N GLU A 11 -41.85 -18.41 -43.03
CA GLU A 11 -40.73 -18.73 -43.93
C GLU A 11 -39.42 -18.12 -43.41
N LEU A 12 -39.45 -16.85 -42.99
CA LEU A 12 -38.30 -16.16 -42.41
C LEU A 12 -37.87 -16.77 -41.07
N VAL A 13 -38.83 -17.20 -40.24
CA VAL A 13 -38.57 -17.89 -38.97
C VAL A 13 -37.94 -19.26 -39.23
N ALA A 14 -38.43 -20.00 -40.22
CA ALA A 14 -37.86 -21.28 -40.62
C ALA A 14 -36.42 -21.11 -41.15
N GLU A 15 -36.19 -20.13 -42.03
CA GLU A 15 -34.87 -19.83 -42.59
C GLU A 15 -33.87 -19.36 -41.51
N THR A 16 -34.33 -18.56 -40.54
CA THR A 16 -33.49 -18.12 -39.41
C THR A 16 -33.16 -19.29 -38.47
N LEU A 17 -34.12 -20.19 -38.22
CA LEU A 17 -33.92 -21.35 -37.36
C LEU A 17 -32.98 -22.39 -37.99
N ASP A 18 -33.03 -22.52 -39.31
CA ASP A 18 -32.13 -23.36 -40.11
C ASP A 18 -30.71 -22.79 -40.10
N ALA A 19 -30.55 -21.48 -40.36
CA ALA A 19 -29.27 -20.79 -40.28
C ALA A 19 -28.65 -20.81 -38.87
N VAL A 20 -29.46 -20.81 -37.81
CA VAL A 20 -29.00 -20.96 -36.42
C VAL A 20 -28.64 -22.41 -36.08
N SER A 21 -29.29 -23.41 -36.70
CA SER A 21 -28.92 -24.82 -36.54
C SER A 21 -27.63 -25.18 -37.28
N ASP A 22 -27.37 -24.52 -38.40
CA ASP A 22 -26.15 -24.66 -39.21
C ASP A 22 -24.94 -23.88 -38.65
N ILE A 23 -25.11 -23.17 -37.51
CA ILE A 23 -23.98 -22.66 -36.74
C ILE A 23 -23.26 -23.85 -36.12
N GLU A 24 -22.36 -24.42 -36.91
CA GLU A 24 -21.42 -25.44 -36.49
C GLU A 24 -20.62 -24.95 -35.28
N THR A 25 -20.33 -25.88 -34.36
CA THR A 25 -19.50 -25.59 -33.19
C THR A 25 -18.18 -25.00 -33.68
N VAL A 26 -17.97 -23.72 -33.37
CA VAL A 26 -16.80 -22.99 -33.88
C VAL A 26 -15.58 -23.66 -33.30
N LYS A 27 -14.81 -24.36 -34.14
CA LYS A 27 -13.54 -24.98 -33.75
C LYS A 27 -12.59 -23.89 -33.30
N ALA A 28 -12.60 -23.60 -32.00
CA ALA A 28 -11.60 -22.77 -31.40
C ALA A 28 -10.22 -23.41 -31.69
N PRO A 29 -9.23 -22.63 -32.14
CA PRO A 29 -7.90 -23.16 -32.39
C PRO A 29 -7.39 -23.89 -31.13
N PRO A 30 -6.74 -25.06 -31.27
CA PRO A 30 -6.34 -25.89 -30.13
C PRO A 30 -5.39 -25.18 -29.14
N PHE A 31 -4.78 -24.08 -29.56
CA PHE A 31 -3.85 -23.27 -28.76
C PHE A 31 -4.35 -21.85 -28.47
N PHE A 32 -5.65 -21.58 -28.67
CA PHE A 32 -6.20 -20.23 -28.46
C PHE A 32 -6.04 -19.79 -27.00
N LYS A 33 -6.35 -20.68 -26.05
CA LYS A 33 -6.19 -20.42 -24.62
C LYS A 33 -4.75 -20.05 -24.29
N ASP A 34 -3.77 -20.81 -24.79
CA ASP A 34 -2.36 -20.57 -24.49
C ASP A 34 -1.86 -19.24 -25.09
N LYS A 35 -2.28 -18.91 -26.31
CA LYS A 35 -1.95 -17.62 -26.95
C LYS A 35 -2.54 -16.45 -26.17
N VAL A 36 -3.79 -16.55 -25.74
CA VAL A 36 -4.46 -15.50 -24.95
C VAL A 36 -3.80 -15.37 -23.58
N LEU A 37 -3.54 -16.49 -22.89
CA LEU A 37 -2.92 -16.48 -21.57
C LEU A 37 -1.51 -15.90 -21.62
N ASN A 38 -0.71 -16.26 -22.63
CA ASN A 38 0.64 -15.75 -22.78
C ASN A 38 0.63 -14.26 -23.16
N ARG A 39 -0.35 -13.81 -23.96
CA ARG A 39 -0.55 -12.39 -24.27
C ARG A 39 -0.93 -11.57 -23.04
N ILE A 40 -1.84 -12.08 -22.21
CA ILE A 40 -2.24 -11.44 -20.94
C ILE A 40 -1.05 -11.39 -19.98
N ARG A 41 -0.26 -12.47 -19.88
CA ARG A 41 0.94 -12.53 -19.05
C ARG A 41 2.00 -11.52 -19.50
N ASP A 42 2.25 -11.39 -20.80
CA ASP A 42 3.20 -10.42 -21.34
C ASP A 42 2.75 -8.97 -21.11
N GLN A 43 1.46 -8.70 -21.25
CA GLN A 43 0.89 -7.38 -20.97
C GLN A 43 0.97 -7.05 -19.48
N ASN A 44 0.59 -7.98 -18.60
CA ASN A 44 0.71 -7.81 -17.15
C ASN A 44 2.17 -7.66 -16.70
N THR A 45 3.10 -8.45 -17.25
CA THR A 45 4.54 -8.34 -16.92
C THR A 45 5.10 -6.97 -17.32
N LYS A 46 4.68 -6.42 -18.46
CA LYS A 46 5.08 -5.07 -18.89
C LYS A 46 4.47 -3.96 -18.03
N VAL A 47 3.25 -4.16 -17.54
CA VAL A 47 2.56 -3.23 -16.63
C VAL A 47 3.13 -3.31 -15.20
N GLU A 48 3.53 -4.49 -14.74
CA GLU A 48 4.22 -4.70 -13.45
C GLU A 48 5.65 -4.14 -13.49
N ALA A 49 6.35 -4.24 -14.63
CA ALA A 49 7.66 -3.62 -14.81
C ALA A 49 7.62 -2.08 -14.81
N SER A 50 6.52 -1.46 -15.24
CA SER A 50 6.31 0.00 -15.14
C SER A 50 5.74 0.43 -13.78
N LYS A 51 5.18 -0.51 -13.01
CA LYS A 51 4.75 -0.34 -11.61
C LYS A 51 5.79 -0.88 -10.63
N ALA A 52 7.06 -0.58 -10.85
CA ALA A 52 8.08 -0.71 -9.82
C ALA A 52 8.26 0.65 -9.10
N PRO A 53 7.35 1.08 -8.19
CA PRO A 53 7.58 2.30 -7.41
C PRO A 53 8.78 2.17 -6.46
N PHE A 54 9.35 0.96 -6.33
CA PHE A 54 10.47 0.64 -5.44
C PHE A 54 11.79 0.38 -6.17
N PHE A 55 11.97 0.81 -7.42
CA PHE A 55 13.31 0.72 -8.04
C PHE A 55 14.36 1.59 -7.31
N TRP A 56 13.92 2.54 -6.48
CA TRP A 56 14.80 3.34 -5.61
C TRP A 56 15.27 2.61 -4.35
N PHE A 57 14.67 1.46 -4.02
CA PHE A 57 15.02 0.66 -2.84
C PHE A 57 15.98 -0.48 -3.20
N THR A 58 17.02 -0.13 -3.96
CA THR A 58 18.14 -1.02 -4.27
C THR A 58 18.73 -1.57 -2.97
N PRO A 59 19.03 -2.88 -2.85
CA PRO A 59 19.42 -3.54 -1.59
C PRO A 59 20.63 -2.91 -0.87
N ARG A 60 21.44 -2.12 -1.57
CA ARG A 60 22.57 -1.37 -1.00
C ARG A 60 22.15 -0.21 -0.10
N TYR A 61 21.04 0.46 -0.43
CA TYR A 61 20.54 1.60 0.37
C TYR A 61 19.70 1.15 1.57
N GLN A 62 19.29 -0.13 1.63
CA GLN A 62 18.56 -0.69 2.77
C GLN A 62 19.38 -0.69 4.06
N LEU A 63 20.67 -1.01 3.97
CA LEU A 63 21.58 -0.97 5.13
C LEU A 63 21.81 0.46 5.61
N VAL A 64 21.98 1.42 4.69
CA VAL A 64 22.16 2.83 5.06
C VAL A 64 20.90 3.39 5.72
N ALA A 65 19.72 3.06 5.19
CA ALA A 65 18.44 3.44 5.79
C ALA A 65 18.25 2.83 7.18
N LEU A 66 18.62 1.56 7.38
CA LEU A 66 18.56 0.89 8.68
C LEU A 66 19.52 1.54 9.67
N ILE A 67 20.76 1.81 9.28
CA ILE A 67 21.74 2.51 10.13
C ILE A 67 21.23 3.89 10.51
N CYS A 68 20.69 4.66 9.55
CA CYS A 68 20.11 5.97 9.81
C CYS A 68 18.96 5.88 10.82
N PHE A 69 18.08 4.88 10.68
CA PHE A 69 16.98 4.66 11.62
C PHE A 69 17.48 4.34 13.03
N VAL A 70 18.49 3.48 13.17
CA VAL A 70 19.09 3.12 14.47
C VAL A 70 19.74 4.35 15.12
N VAL A 71 20.49 5.15 14.36
CA VAL A 71 21.13 6.38 14.87
C VAL A 71 20.08 7.39 15.34
N LEU A 72 19.03 7.63 14.56
CA LEU A 72 17.95 8.55 14.94
C LEU A 72 17.25 8.12 16.24
N ASN A 73 16.93 6.83 16.38
CA ASN A 73 16.31 6.32 17.60
C ASN A 73 17.26 6.40 18.81
N THR A 74 18.55 6.15 18.61
CA THR A 74 19.55 6.25 19.67
C THR A 74 19.72 7.71 20.12
N VAL A 75 19.83 8.66 19.19
CA VAL A 75 19.91 10.09 19.48
C VAL A 75 18.64 10.57 20.18
N ALA A 76 17.45 10.15 19.72
CA ALA A 76 16.19 10.51 20.38
C ALA A 76 16.13 10.00 21.83
N LEU A 77 16.58 8.75 22.09
CA LEU A 77 16.61 8.19 23.43
C LEU A 77 17.62 8.91 24.34
N LEU A 78 18.80 9.27 23.81
CA LEU A 78 19.80 10.03 24.53
C LEU A 78 19.34 11.46 24.82
N SER A 79 18.74 12.13 23.84
CA SER A 79 18.15 13.47 24.00
C SER A 79 17.07 13.48 25.07
N TYR A 80 16.21 12.45 25.09
CA TYR A 80 15.20 12.30 26.14
C TYR A 80 15.80 12.08 27.53
N THR A 81 16.98 11.47 27.61
CA THR A 81 17.68 11.23 28.88
C THR A 81 18.49 12.45 29.33
N SER A 82 18.97 13.27 28.39
CA SER A 82 19.81 14.44 28.68
C SER A 82 19.02 15.72 28.95
N ASP A 83 17.78 15.82 28.45
CA ASP A 83 16.99 17.01 28.69
C ASP A 83 16.27 16.93 30.04
N SER A 84 16.83 17.67 30.98
CA SER A 84 16.07 18.42 31.99
C SER A 84 15.30 17.63 33.04
N TYR A 85 15.51 16.31 33.23
CA TYR A 85 14.89 15.63 34.37
C TYR A 85 15.32 16.27 35.70
N THR A 86 16.62 16.49 35.89
CA THR A 86 17.17 17.11 37.11
C THR A 86 16.75 18.58 37.23
N ASP A 87 16.87 19.36 36.15
CA ASP A 87 16.51 20.79 36.15
C ASP A 87 15.00 21.02 36.38
N ASN A 88 14.13 20.18 35.82
CA ASN A 88 12.69 20.26 36.04
C ASN A 88 12.29 19.79 37.44
N VAL A 89 12.98 18.79 37.99
CA VAL A 89 12.74 18.31 39.36
C VAL A 89 13.21 19.35 40.38
N GLU A 90 14.34 19.99 40.15
CA GLU A 90 14.87 21.06 41.00
C GLU A 90 13.98 22.31 40.95
N ASN A 91 13.52 22.72 39.77
CA ASN A 91 12.58 23.84 39.61
C ASN A 91 11.20 23.52 40.22
N PHE A 92 10.71 22.29 40.08
CA PHE A 92 9.51 21.83 40.79
C PHE A 92 9.69 21.89 42.31
N ALA A 93 10.82 21.40 42.82
CA ALA A 93 11.12 21.45 44.25
C ALA A 93 11.24 22.90 44.75
N GLU A 94 11.81 23.81 43.96
CA GLU A 94 11.90 25.24 44.28
C GLU A 94 10.53 25.93 44.30
N MET A 95 9.70 25.71 43.27
CA MET A 95 8.35 26.28 43.16
C MET A 95 7.40 25.84 44.28
N TYR A 96 7.60 24.64 44.82
CA TYR A 96 6.81 24.10 45.93
C TYR A 96 7.53 24.17 47.29
N GLY A 97 8.71 24.78 47.36
CA GLY A 97 9.48 24.93 48.62
C GLY A 97 9.98 23.61 49.22
N LEU A 98 10.08 22.57 48.41
CA LEU A 98 10.59 21.24 48.75
C LEU A 98 12.10 21.09 48.50
N SER A 99 12.74 22.12 47.92
CA SER A 99 14.18 22.15 47.71
C SER A 99 14.89 22.26 49.05
N GLU A 100 15.72 21.27 49.40
CA GLU A 100 16.52 21.27 50.62
C GLU A 100 17.58 22.37 50.56
N THR A 101 17.21 23.60 50.89
CA THR A 101 18.20 24.59 51.30
C THR A 101 18.72 24.14 52.64
N SER A 102 19.98 23.74 52.70
CA SER A 102 20.75 23.56 53.92
C SER A 102 20.80 24.87 54.72
N THR A 103 19.71 25.22 55.41
CA THR A 103 19.58 26.39 56.29
C THR A 103 19.57 25.99 57.76
N ASP A 104 20.06 24.82 58.12
CA ASP A 104 20.14 24.39 59.51
C ASP A 104 21.60 24.14 59.94
N PHE A 105 22.41 25.20 60.12
CA PHE A 105 23.48 25.21 61.14
C PHE A 105 24.16 26.58 61.41
N TYR A 106 23.49 27.74 61.31
CA TYR A 106 24.13 29.01 61.72
C TYR A 106 23.41 29.78 62.84
N LEU A 107 22.31 29.24 63.39
CA LEU A 107 21.61 29.88 64.52
C LEU A 107 22.03 29.36 65.91
N TYR A 108 23.15 28.63 66.01
CA TYR A 108 23.70 28.13 67.28
C TYR A 108 25.20 28.44 67.48
N GLN A 109 25.68 29.59 67.01
CA GLN A 109 26.95 30.13 67.51
C GLN A 109 26.82 31.61 67.91
N ASN A 110 26.76 31.79 69.23
CA ASN A 110 27.09 32.96 70.04
C ASN A 110 26.10 34.13 70.10
#